data_AF-A0A293LED0-F1
#
_entry.id   AF-A0A293LED0-F1
#
_cell.length_a   1.000
_cell.length_b   1.000
_cell.length_c   1.000
_cell.angle_alpha   90.00
_cell.angle_beta   90.00
_cell.angle_gamma   90.00
#
_symmetry.space_group_name_H-M   'P 1'
#
loop_
_entity.id
_entity.type
_entity.pdbx_description
1 polymer ?
#
loop_
_entity_poly.entity_id
_entity_poly.type
_entity_poly.pdbx_seq_one_letter_code
_entity_poly.pdbx_strand_id
1 'polypeptide(L)'
;MTNPDISRIFKSSEIRETLRPAQTKIVRRTQHKNPLKNMNLMARLNPYAVVQRRAAVLQNAKRKLQKRALLAKKRGLPPPEEKLAPWQKFLKKSFEVRKAASIKRRGGKELPETEPKPRGKLATKRRVKEKIRAAKEGKIPPKKPKT
;
A
#
# COMPACT_ATOMS: atom_id res chain seq x y z
N MET A 1 28.98 17.41 61.56
CA MET A 1 28.50 16.11 61.06
C MET A 1 28.82 15.05 62.09
N THR A 2 27.86 14.21 62.47
CA THR A 2 28.08 13.15 63.47
C THR A 2 28.88 11.97 62.92
N ASN A 3 28.71 11.61 61.64
CA ASN A 3 29.50 10.56 61.00
C ASN A 3 30.06 11.09 59.66
N PRO A 4 31.38 11.05 59.44
CA PRO A 4 31.99 11.55 58.22
C PRO A 4 31.95 10.55 57.04
N ASP A 5 31.61 9.28 57.27
CA ASP A 5 31.55 8.27 56.21
C ASP A 5 30.24 8.35 55.42
N ILE A 6 30.26 9.18 54.37
CA ILE A 6 29.16 9.38 53.44
C ILE A 6 28.84 8.10 52.64
N SER A 7 29.85 7.26 52.36
CA SER A 7 29.66 6.03 51.58
C SER A 7 28.82 5.02 52.34
N ARG A 8 29.01 4.92 53.66
CA ARG A 8 28.20 4.03 54.51
C ARG A 8 26.75 4.50 54.58
N ILE A 9 26.53 5.81 54.76
CA ILE A 9 25.19 6.40 54.80
C ILE A 9 24.46 6.17 53.47
N PHE A 10 25.11 6.46 52.33
CA PHE A 10 24.50 6.30 51.00
C PHE A 10 24.17 4.83 50.64
N LYS A 11 24.91 3.88 51.20
CA LYS A 11 24.68 2.44 50.98
C LYS A 11 23.67 1.83 51.96
N SER A 12 23.13 2.59 52.92
CA SER A 12 22.13 2.10 53.87
C SER A 12 20.82 1.71 53.16
N SER A 13 20.09 0.76 53.75
CA SER A 13 18.81 0.28 53.22
C SER A 13 17.76 1.38 53.17
N GLU A 14 17.69 2.21 54.21
CA GLU A 14 16.73 3.32 54.35
C GLU A 14 16.84 4.33 53.19
N ILE A 15 18.07 4.68 52.81
CA ILE A 15 18.32 5.61 51.71
C ILE A 15 18.07 4.92 50.36
N ARG A 16 18.48 3.66 50.20
CA ARG A 16 18.28 2.93 48.95
C ARG A 16 16.82 2.62 48.64
N GLU A 17 15.98 2.40 49.64
CA GLU A 17 14.55 2.15 49.49
C GLU A 17 13.79 3.40 49.03
N THR A 18 14.21 4.58 49.52
CA THR A 18 13.60 5.87 49.17
C THR A 18 14.10 6.43 47.84
N LEU A 19 15.29 6.03 47.39
CA LEU A 19 15.86 6.48 46.13
C LEU A 19 15.18 5.84 44.90
N ARG A 20 15.00 6.65 43.86
CA ARG A 20 14.57 6.16 42.54
C ARG A 20 15.69 5.36 41.87
N PRO A 21 15.36 4.36 41.02
CA PRO A 21 16.37 3.64 40.26
C PRO A 21 17.18 4.58 39.36
N ALA A 22 18.47 4.26 39.20
CA ALA A 22 19.37 5.04 38.37
C ALA A 22 18.90 5.06 36.90
N GLN A 23 18.93 6.25 36.28
CA GLN A 23 18.63 6.40 34.86
C GLN A 23 19.88 6.03 34.03
N THR A 24 19.88 4.85 33.42
CA THR A 24 21.01 4.33 32.62
C THR A 24 20.96 4.74 31.14
N LYS A 25 19.96 5.55 30.74
CA LYS A 25 19.73 5.89 29.34
C LYS A 25 20.74 6.93 28.84
N ILE A 26 21.77 6.47 28.13
CA ILE A 26 22.70 7.34 27.41
C ILE A 26 22.12 7.69 26.04
N VAL A 27 21.62 8.93 25.87
CA VAL A 27 21.16 9.44 24.56
C VAL A 27 22.36 9.93 23.77
N ARG A 28 22.75 9.17 22.73
CA ARG A 28 23.79 9.60 21.79
C ARG A 28 23.19 10.43 20.66
N ARG A 29 23.92 11.47 20.22
CA ARG A 29 23.54 12.26 19.03
C ARG A 29 23.56 11.34 17.80
N THR A 30 22.44 11.30 17.08
CA THR A 30 22.35 10.61 15.79
C THR A 30 22.43 11.62 14.65
N GLN A 31 22.86 11.17 13.47
CA GLN A 31 22.89 12.01 12.28
C GLN A 31 21.47 12.21 11.73
N HIS A 32 21.11 13.46 11.41
CA HIS A 32 19.86 13.78 10.75
C HIS A 32 19.96 13.44 9.25
N LYS A 33 19.38 12.29 8.86
CA LYS A 33 19.35 11.85 7.45
C LYS A 33 18.24 12.56 6.68
N ASN A 34 18.47 12.86 5.40
CA ASN A 34 17.47 13.50 4.55
C ASN A 34 16.41 12.49 4.05
N PRO A 35 15.10 12.67 4.35
CA PRO A 35 14.04 11.75 3.93
C PRO A 35 13.81 11.72 2.41
N LEU A 36 14.03 12.82 1.70
CA LEU A 36 13.86 12.86 0.24
C LEU A 36 14.83 11.90 -0.46
N LYS A 37 16.03 11.74 0.10
CA LYS A 37 17.05 10.80 -0.38
C LYS A 37 16.93 9.42 0.29
N ASN A 38 16.49 9.34 1.56
CA ASN A 38 16.37 8.10 2.32
C ASN A 38 14.91 7.62 2.44
N MET A 39 14.57 6.59 1.66
CA MET A 39 13.23 6.00 1.65
C MET A 39 12.76 5.48 3.00
N ASN A 40 13.64 4.88 3.80
CA ASN A 40 13.25 4.28 5.08
C ASN A 40 12.86 5.37 6.08
N LEU A 41 13.58 6.50 6.07
CA LEU A 41 13.23 7.64 6.91
C LEU A 41 11.93 8.29 6.42
N MET A 42 11.77 8.44 5.10
CA MET A 42 10.52 8.92 4.52
C MET A 42 9.33 8.00 4.83
N ALA A 43 9.52 6.68 4.87
CA ALA A 43 8.48 5.72 5.22
C ALA A 43 8.08 5.82 6.70
N ARG A 44 9.04 6.11 7.59
CA ARG A 44 8.75 6.40 9.02
C ARG A 44 7.93 7.68 9.18
N LEU A 45 8.25 8.72 8.41
CA LEU A 45 7.54 10.00 8.46
C LEU A 45 6.18 9.96 7.75
N ASN A 46 6.12 9.31 6.59
CA ASN A 46 4.95 9.21 5.75
C ASN A 46 4.76 7.76 5.25
N PRO A 47 3.85 6.97 5.86
CA PRO A 47 3.63 5.59 5.47
C PRO A 47 3.12 5.45 4.03
N TYR A 48 2.39 6.44 3.52
CA TYR A 48 1.87 6.41 2.15
C TYR A 48 2.94 6.65 1.09
N ALA A 49 4.12 7.16 1.45
CA ALA A 49 5.19 7.41 0.50
C ALA A 49 5.66 6.11 -0.19
N VAL A 50 5.61 4.97 0.51
CA VAL A 50 5.96 3.66 -0.05
C VAL A 50 5.00 3.28 -1.18
N VAL A 51 3.69 3.42 -0.92
CA VAL A 51 2.63 3.10 -1.89
C VAL A 51 2.71 4.02 -3.09
N GLN A 52 2.88 5.33 -2.88
CA GLN A 52 2.99 6.31 -3.95
C GLN A 52 4.20 6.04 -4.84
N ARG A 53 5.37 5.76 -4.24
CA ARG A 53 6.58 5.42 -5.00
C ARG A 53 6.39 4.15 -5.82
N ARG A 54 5.77 3.10 -5.24
CA ARG A 54 5.49 1.86 -5.97
C ARG A 54 4.53 2.10 -7.13
N ALA A 55 3.47 2.87 -6.91
CA ALA A 55 2.54 3.25 -7.96
C ALA A 55 3.25 4.01 -9.09
N ALA A 56 4.11 4.98 -8.76
CA ALA A 56 4.89 5.73 -9.75
C ALA A 56 5.81 4.82 -10.58
N VAL A 57 6.49 3.87 -9.96
CA VAL A 57 7.32 2.87 -10.67
C VAL A 57 6.50 2.05 -11.66
N LEU A 58 5.33 1.55 -11.22
CA LEU A 58 4.44 0.77 -12.09
C LEU A 58 3.89 1.61 -13.25
N GLN A 59 3.51 2.86 -13.00
CA GLN A 59 3.03 3.76 -14.05
C GLN A 59 4.14 4.10 -15.06
N ASN A 60 5.36 4.31 -14.59
CA ASN A 60 6.51 4.54 -15.45
C ASN A 60 6.83 3.33 -16.34
N ALA A 61 6.74 2.11 -15.80
CA ALA A 61 6.89 0.89 -16.59
C ALA A 61 5.82 0.80 -17.70
N LYS A 62 4.55 1.02 -17.35
CA LYS A 62 3.44 1.04 -18.32
C LYS A 62 3.65 2.09 -19.41
N ARG A 63 4.04 3.32 -19.04
CA ARG A 63 4.31 4.40 -20.00
C ARG A 63 5.46 4.05 -20.95
N LYS A 64 6.53 3.42 -20.45
CA LYS A 64 7.65 2.96 -21.29
C LYS A 64 7.19 1.90 -22.29
N LEU A 65 6.39 0.92 -21.85
CA LEU A 65 5.83 -0.10 -22.73
C LEU A 65 4.94 0.52 -23.81
N GLN A 66 4.02 1.40 -23.43
CA GLN A 66 3.14 2.12 -24.36
C GLN A 66 3.96 2.91 -25.39
N LYS A 67 4.98 3.65 -24.95
CA LYS A 67 5.87 4.40 -25.86
C LYS A 67 6.59 3.46 -26.84
N ARG A 68 7.10 2.32 -26.37
CA ARG A 68 7.74 1.32 -27.24
C ARG A 68 6.76 0.72 -28.24
N ALA A 69 5.54 0.39 -27.82
CA ALA A 69 4.50 -0.13 -28.70
C ALA A 69 4.10 0.90 -29.77
N LEU A 70 3.96 2.17 -29.41
CA LEU A 70 3.70 3.25 -30.37
C LEU A 70 4.85 3.40 -31.38
N LEU A 71 6.10 3.33 -30.93
CA LEU A 71 7.27 3.39 -31.82
C LEU A 71 7.36 2.17 -32.75
N ALA A 72 7.07 0.97 -32.26
CA ALA A 72 7.05 -0.25 -33.07
C ALA A 72 5.99 -0.15 -34.19
N LYS A 73 4.77 0.29 -33.84
CA LYS A 73 3.70 0.56 -34.81
C LYS A 73 4.14 1.56 -35.89
N LYS A 74 4.77 2.66 -35.49
CA LYS A 74 5.29 3.67 -36.44
C LYS A 74 6.37 3.12 -37.38
N ARG A 75 7.16 2.15 -36.91
CA ARG A 75 8.25 1.54 -37.69
C ARG A 75 7.82 0.29 -38.46
N GLY A 76 6.58 -0.15 -38.34
CA GLY A 76 6.11 -1.43 -38.91
C GLY A 76 6.71 -2.68 -38.26
N LEU A 77 7.35 -2.54 -37.09
CA LEU A 77 7.91 -3.67 -36.35
C LEU A 77 6.87 -4.31 -35.43
N PRO A 78 7.02 -5.59 -35.09
CA PRO A 78 6.13 -6.26 -34.14
C PRO A 78 6.13 -5.54 -32.79
N PRO A 79 4.99 -5.52 -32.08
CA PRO A 79 4.91 -4.94 -30.74
C PRO A 79 5.97 -5.53 -29.81
N PRO A 80 6.58 -4.73 -28.92
CA PRO A 80 7.60 -5.23 -28.01
C PRO A 80 7.02 -6.31 -27.09
N GLU A 81 7.56 -7.52 -27.17
CA GLU A 81 7.21 -8.60 -26.26
C GLU A 81 7.71 -8.27 -24.85
N GLU A 82 6.78 -8.23 -23.90
CA GLU A 82 7.13 -8.07 -22.49
C GLU A 82 7.56 -9.44 -21.93
N LYS A 83 8.86 -9.74 -22.03
CA LYS A 83 9.44 -10.97 -21.46
C LYS A 83 9.35 -10.91 -19.93
N LEU A 84 8.29 -11.49 -19.38
CA LEU A 84 8.12 -11.68 -17.94
C LEU A 84 9.27 -12.55 -17.40
N ALA A 85 9.86 -12.15 -16.28
CA ALA A 85 10.84 -12.98 -15.59
C ALA A 85 10.21 -14.32 -15.17
N PRO A 86 11.00 -15.41 -15.03
CA PRO A 86 10.48 -16.73 -14.70
C PRO A 86 9.57 -16.75 -13.45
N TRP A 87 9.95 -16.00 -12.42
CA TRP A 87 9.16 -15.87 -11.19
C TRP A 87 7.83 -15.12 -11.41
N GLN A 88 7.79 -14.15 -12.32
CA GLN A 88 6.54 -13.43 -12.67
C GLN A 88 5.58 -14.35 -13.42
N LYS A 89 6.11 -15.20 -14.31
CA LYS A 89 5.32 -16.23 -15.01
C LYS A 89 4.72 -17.21 -14.00
N PHE A 90 5.53 -17.68 -13.04
CA PHE A 90 5.06 -18.57 -11.98
C PHE A 90 3.95 -17.93 -11.12
N LEU A 91 4.13 -16.69 -10.69
CA LEU A 91 3.11 -15.95 -9.92
C LEU A 91 1.83 -15.76 -10.73
N LYS A 92 1.93 -15.40 -12.02
CA LYS A 92 0.77 -15.23 -12.90
C LYS A 92 0.01 -16.55 -13.05
N LYS A 93 0.72 -17.65 -13.32
CA LYS A 93 0.14 -19.00 -13.40
C LYS A 93 -0.55 -19.40 -12.09
N SER A 94 0.10 -19.17 -10.95
CA SER A 94 -0.48 -19.44 -9.62
C SER A 94 -1.75 -18.60 -9.37
N PHE A 95 -1.73 -17.32 -9.74
CA PHE A 95 -2.88 -16.44 -9.64
C PHE A 95 -4.04 -16.91 -10.52
N GLU A 96 -3.78 -17.30 -11.77
CA GLU A 96 -4.78 -17.84 -12.70
C GLU A 96 -5.42 -19.13 -12.16
N VAL A 97 -4.61 -20.04 -11.61
CA VAL A 97 -5.10 -21.27 -10.95
C VAL A 97 -6.00 -20.94 -9.76
N ARG A 98 -5.59 -19.99 -8.90
CA ARG A 98 -6.40 -19.54 -7.76
C ARG A 98 -7.69 -18.87 -8.20
N LYS A 99 -7.65 -18.06 -9.27
CA LYS A 99 -8.83 -17.40 -9.85
C LYS A 99 -9.80 -18.44 -10.40
N ALA A 100 -9.31 -19.41 -11.19
CA ALA A 100 -10.11 -20.50 -11.74
C ALA A 100 -10.74 -21.35 -10.62
N ALA A 101 -9.99 -21.68 -9.58
CA ALA A 101 -10.51 -22.40 -8.42
C ALA A 101 -11.60 -21.60 -7.67
N SER A 102 -11.44 -20.28 -7.54
CA SER A 102 -12.45 -19.38 -6.96
C SER A 102 -13.73 -19.34 -7.80
N ILE A 103 -13.61 -19.25 -9.12
CA ILE A 103 -14.75 -19.28 -10.06
C ILE A 103 -15.47 -20.62 -9.96
N LYS A 104 -14.73 -21.74 -9.93
CA LYS A 104 -15.29 -23.09 -9.75
C LYS A 104 -16.05 -23.22 -8.42
N ARG A 105 -15.48 -22.74 -7.32
CA ARG A 105 -16.14 -22.72 -5.99
C ARG A 105 -17.43 -21.88 -5.96
N ARG A 106 -17.55 -20.88 -6.84
CA ARG A 106 -18.72 -19.99 -6.95
C ARG A 106 -19.75 -20.46 -7.99
N GLY A 107 -19.62 -21.69 -8.50
CA GLY A 107 -20.54 -22.24 -9.50
C GLY A 107 -20.44 -21.52 -10.85
N GLY A 108 -19.24 -21.11 -11.26
CA GLY A 108 -19.00 -20.44 -12.55
C GLY A 108 -19.31 -18.94 -12.56
N LYS A 109 -19.82 -18.38 -11.45
CA LYS A 109 -20.04 -16.94 -11.33
C LYS A 109 -18.71 -16.23 -11.06
N GLU A 110 -18.23 -15.49 -12.06
CA GLU A 110 -17.12 -14.57 -11.88
C GLU A 110 -17.45 -13.52 -10.81
N LEU A 111 -16.46 -13.17 -9.99
CA LEU A 111 -16.56 -12.00 -9.13
C LEU A 111 -16.86 -10.78 -10.02
N PRO A 112 -17.93 -10.01 -9.77
CA PRO A 112 -18.14 -8.77 -10.50
C PRO A 112 -16.90 -7.90 -10.27
N GLU A 113 -16.24 -7.49 -11.35
CA GLU A 113 -15.19 -6.49 -11.26
C GLU A 113 -15.81 -5.25 -10.60
N THR A 114 -15.40 -4.97 -9.36
CA THR A 114 -15.85 -3.75 -8.69
C THR A 114 -15.24 -2.59 -9.45
N GLU A 115 -16.04 -1.98 -10.33
CA GLU A 115 -15.65 -0.75 -11.01
C GLU A 115 -15.07 0.23 -9.98
N PRO A 116 -13.89 0.81 -10.23
CA PRO A 116 -13.33 1.80 -9.33
C PRO A 116 -14.36 2.92 -9.15
N LYS A 117 -14.73 3.21 -7.89
CA LYS A 117 -15.69 4.28 -7.59
C LYS A 117 -15.19 5.58 -8.24
N PRO A 118 -16.06 6.34 -8.93
CA PRO A 118 -15.65 7.60 -9.55
C PRO A 118 -15.03 8.52 -8.50
N ARG A 119 -13.81 9.02 -8.78
CA ARG A 119 -13.12 9.94 -7.89
C ARG A 119 -13.67 11.35 -8.11
N GLY A 120 -14.21 11.97 -7.06
CA GLY A 120 -14.72 13.35 -7.07
C GLY A 120 -16.24 13.47 -7.15
N LYS A 121 -16.75 14.58 -6.59
CA LYS A 121 -18.21 14.87 -6.44
C LYS A 121 -18.94 14.95 -7.79
N LEU A 122 -18.28 15.45 -8.84
CA LEU A 122 -18.88 15.62 -10.16
C LEU A 122 -19.08 14.27 -10.87
N ALA A 123 -18.07 13.40 -10.82
CA ALA A 123 -18.14 12.08 -11.43
C ALA A 123 -19.12 11.14 -10.71
N THR A 124 -19.29 11.30 -9.39
CA THR A 124 -20.36 10.63 -8.63
C THR A 124 -21.75 11.14 -9.05
N LYS A 125 -21.95 12.46 -9.17
CA LYS A 125 -23.22 13.03 -9.65
C LYS A 125 -23.58 12.55 -11.07
N ARG A 126 -22.62 12.53 -12.00
CA ARG A 126 -22.83 12.03 -13.37
C ARG A 126 -23.26 10.57 -13.38
N ARG A 127 -22.56 9.71 -12.63
CA ARG A 127 -22.91 8.28 -12.49
C ARG A 127 -24.30 8.07 -11.88
N VAL A 128 -24.67 8.86 -10.86
CA VAL A 128 -26.01 8.78 -10.24
C VAL A 128 -27.08 9.21 -11.26
N LYS A 129 -26.84 10.30 -12.00
CA LYS A 129 -27.75 10.78 -13.04
C LYS A 129 -27.94 9.76 -14.17
N GLU A 130 -26.85 9.12 -14.62
CA GLU A 130 -26.89 8.04 -15.61
C GLU A 130 -27.63 6.80 -15.10
N LYS A 131 -27.44 6.42 -13.83
CA LYS A 131 -28.20 5.33 -13.21
C LYS A 131 -29.69 5.62 -13.13
N ILE A 132 -30.08 6.85 -12.75
CA ILE A 132 -31.47 7.28 -12.72
C ILE A 132 -32.06 7.28 -14.14
N ARG A 133 -31.30 7.73 -15.15
CA ARG A 133 -31.71 7.70 -16.55
C ARG A 133 -31.90 6.27 -17.06
N ALA A 134 -30.95 5.39 -16.80
CA ALA A 134 -31.04 3.98 -17.19
C ALA A 134 -32.18 3.22 -16.49
N ALA A 135 -32.51 3.59 -15.24
CA ALA A 135 -33.68 3.08 -14.53
C ALA A 135 -35.00 3.56 -15.15
N LYS A 136 -35.06 4.83 -15.55
CA LYS A 136 -36.23 5.40 -16.27
C LYS A 136 -36.41 4.83 -17.68
N GLU A 137 -35.31 4.50 -18.36
CA GLU A 137 -35.33 3.85 -19.69
C GLU A 137 -35.59 2.33 -19.64
N GLY A 138 -35.88 1.76 -18.46
CA GLY A 138 -36.24 0.34 -18.32
C GLY A 138 -35.09 -0.67 -18.56
N LYS A 139 -33.85 -0.19 -18.74
CA LYS A 139 -32.67 -1.03 -19.04
C LYS A 139 -32.03 -1.69 -17.82
N ILE A 140 -32.60 -1.50 -16.62
CA ILE A 140 -32.09 -2.09 -15.36
C ILE A 140 -33.15 -3.08 -14.84
N PRO A 141 -32.87 -4.40 -14.77
CA PRO A 141 -33.82 -5.33 -14.19
C PRO A 141 -34.03 -5.04 -12.70
N PRO A 142 -35.28 -5.08 -12.19
CA PRO A 142 -35.54 -4.87 -10.77
C PRO A 142 -34.79 -5.95 -9.97
N LYS A 143 -34.10 -5.53 -8.91
CA LYS A 143 -33.51 -6.48 -7.95
C LYS A 143 -34.63 -7.33 -7.40
N LYS A 144 -34.62 -8.64 -7.69
CA LYS A 144 -35.54 -9.60 -7.06
C LYS A 144 -35.43 -9.43 -5.53
N PRO A 145 -36.56 -9.31 -4.81
CA PRO A 145 -36.54 -9.26 -3.36
C PRO A 145 -35.85 -10.51 -2.84
N LYS A 146 -34.98 -10.32 -1.85
CA LYS A 146 -34.40 -11.45 -1.11
C LYS A 146 -35.53 -12.00 -0.24
N THR A 147 -36.12 -13.12 -0.65
CA THR A 147 -36.79 -14.08 0.25
C THR A 147 -35.76 -14.74 1.14
#